data_AF-A0A1G7U761-F1
#
_entry.id   AF-A0A1G7U761-F1
#
_cell.length_a   1.000
_cell.length_b   1.000
_cell.length_c   1.000
_cell.angle_alpha   90.00
_cell.angle_beta   90.00
_cell.angle_gamma   90.00
#
_symmetry.space_group_name_H-M   'P 1'
#
loop_
_entity.id
_entity.type
_entity.pdbx_description
1 polymer ?
#
loop_
_entity_poly.entity_id
_entity_poly.type
_entity_poly.pdbx_seq_one_letter_code
_entity_poly.pdbx_strand_id
1 'polypeptide(L)'
;MAMPQGRMPTPQGEALVAELRWVHDTIRRDLETVTWMAEEVGAGMPPQEALDTIQRLSTNGPLWHLRINCMRYCRFVHSHHRGETQWMFPALKRTNPALAPVVDKLNADHDRVSDQLDEVEAAADALFRGDTTANRERLAVALRSLATDLLAHLEYEEEQVFDTIRTWTHWPYMSQDLTP
;
A
#
# COMPACT_ATOMS: atom_id res chain seq x y z
N MET A 1 15.27 -17.15 -3.45
CA MET A 1 16.02 -15.91 -3.16
C MET A 1 17.02 -16.19 -2.04
N ALA A 2 18.20 -15.55 -2.03
CA ALA A 2 19.26 -15.90 -1.08
C ALA A 2 19.02 -15.26 0.30
N MET A 3 18.86 -16.09 1.34
CA MET A 3 18.85 -15.67 2.75
C MET A 3 20.08 -14.79 3.07
N PRO A 4 19.95 -13.76 3.93
CA PRO A 4 21.11 -13.03 4.41
C PRO A 4 22.10 -14.02 5.05
N GLN A 5 23.36 -13.99 4.63
CA GLN A 5 24.37 -14.96 5.10
C GLN A 5 24.46 -14.93 6.65
N GLY A 6 24.06 -16.03 7.29
CA GLY A 6 24.31 -16.29 8.71
C GLY A 6 23.22 -15.83 9.71
N ARG A 7 22.07 -15.29 9.30
CA ARG A 7 20.95 -14.99 10.21
C ARG A 7 19.81 -16.00 10.05
N MET A 8 19.38 -16.59 11.18
CA MET A 8 18.26 -17.52 11.22
C MET A 8 16.92 -16.80 11.49
N PRO A 9 15.79 -17.32 10.99
CA PRO A 9 14.45 -16.92 11.42
C PRO A 9 14.29 -17.00 12.95
N THR A 10 13.52 -16.07 13.52
CA THR A 10 13.19 -16.03 14.95
C THR A 10 11.68 -16.07 15.16
N PRO A 11 11.17 -16.55 16.32
CA PRO A 11 9.74 -16.48 16.64
C PRO A 11 9.16 -15.07 16.56
N GLN A 12 9.95 -14.06 16.95
CA GLN A 12 9.56 -12.65 16.85
C GLN A 12 9.45 -12.22 15.38
N GLY A 13 10.42 -12.56 14.54
CA GLY A 13 10.39 -12.23 13.13
C GLY A 13 9.23 -12.87 12.38
N GLU A 14 8.84 -14.10 12.73
CA GLU A 14 7.61 -14.72 12.20
C GLU A 14 6.36 -13.93 12.61
N ALA A 15 6.31 -13.40 13.85
CA ALA A 15 5.21 -12.55 14.28
C ALA A 15 5.16 -11.21 13.51
N LEU A 16 6.32 -10.59 13.21
CA LEU A 16 6.40 -9.38 12.39
C LEU A 16 5.91 -9.64 10.96
N VAL A 17 6.29 -10.78 10.36
CA VAL A 17 5.79 -11.21 9.05
C VAL A 17 4.27 -11.44 9.08
N ALA A 18 3.76 -12.08 10.13
CA ALA A 18 2.32 -12.30 10.28
C ALA A 18 1.55 -10.98 10.41
N GLU A 19 2.11 -10.00 11.12
CA GLU A 19 1.54 -8.65 11.25
C GLU A 19 1.49 -7.92 9.89
N LEU A 20 2.61 -7.88 9.15
CA LEU A 20 2.64 -7.22 7.84
C LEU A 20 1.72 -7.91 6.83
N ARG A 21 1.68 -9.25 6.83
CA ARG A 21 0.72 -10.01 6.02
C ARG A 21 -0.72 -9.67 6.37
N TRP A 22 -1.06 -9.53 7.64
CA TRP A 22 -2.42 -9.14 8.06
C TRP A 22 -2.81 -7.75 7.54
N VAL A 23 -1.86 -6.80 7.53
CA VAL A 23 -2.07 -5.49 6.88
C VAL A 23 -2.33 -5.68 5.39
N HIS A 24 -1.49 -6.44 4.68
CA HIS A 24 -1.65 -6.70 3.25
C HIS A 24 -2.97 -7.38 2.92
N ASP A 25 -3.40 -8.37 3.70
CA ASP A 25 -4.68 -9.05 3.51
C ASP A 25 -5.87 -8.11 3.70
N THR A 26 -5.72 -7.09 4.54
CA THR A 26 -6.76 -6.07 4.70
C THR A 26 -6.82 -5.15 3.48
N ILE A 27 -5.67 -4.79 2.89
CA ILE A 27 -5.60 -4.07 1.60
C ILE A 27 -6.23 -4.89 0.48
N ARG A 28 -5.94 -6.19 0.43
CA ARG A 28 -6.51 -7.09 -0.59
C ARG A 28 -8.04 -7.09 -0.56
N ARG A 29 -8.66 -7.05 0.63
CA ARG A 29 -10.12 -6.91 0.77
C ARG A 29 -10.66 -5.58 0.24
N ASP A 30 -9.95 -4.47 0.48
CA ASP A 30 -10.32 -3.19 -0.13
C ASP A 30 -10.21 -3.26 -1.66
N LEU A 31 -9.19 -3.95 -2.19
CA LEU A 31 -9.00 -4.15 -3.63
C LEU A 31 -10.04 -5.04 -4.29
N GLU A 32 -10.67 -5.96 -3.55
CA GLU A 32 -11.87 -6.68 -4.03
C GLU A 32 -13.01 -5.68 -4.33
N THR A 33 -13.21 -4.68 -3.45
CA THR A 33 -14.19 -3.62 -3.66
C THR A 33 -13.81 -2.74 -4.86
N VAL A 34 -12.53 -2.34 -4.97
CA VAL A 34 -12.02 -1.55 -6.11
C VAL A 34 -12.23 -2.28 -7.45
N THR A 35 -11.96 -3.58 -7.49
CA THR A 35 -12.13 -4.41 -8.69
C THR A 35 -13.60 -4.51 -9.08
N TRP A 36 -14.48 -4.80 -8.11
CA TRP A 36 -15.92 -4.80 -8.32
C TRP A 36 -16.43 -3.46 -8.85
N MET A 37 -16.02 -2.34 -8.25
CA MET A 37 -16.41 -1.00 -8.72
C MET A 37 -16.00 -0.75 -10.17
N ALA A 38 -14.84 -1.23 -10.59
CA ALA A 38 -14.37 -1.01 -11.96
C ALA A 38 -15.26 -1.69 -13.02
N GLU A 39 -15.94 -2.78 -12.66
CA GLU A 39 -16.93 -3.46 -13.49
C GLU A 39 -18.26 -2.70 -13.46
N GLU A 40 -18.75 -2.37 -12.26
CA GLU A 40 -20.07 -1.73 -12.08
C GLU A 40 -20.14 -0.31 -12.66
N VAL A 41 -19.06 0.46 -12.60
CA VAL A 41 -18.99 1.79 -13.24
C VAL A 41 -19.24 1.69 -14.75
N GLY A 42 -18.70 0.64 -15.38
CA GLY A 42 -18.93 0.33 -16.79
C GLY A 42 -20.35 -0.19 -17.05
N ALA A 43 -20.95 -0.89 -16.08
CA ALA A 43 -22.32 -1.40 -16.16
C ALA A 43 -23.40 -0.33 -15.89
N GLY A 44 -23.02 0.88 -15.50
CA GLY A 44 -23.94 2.00 -15.31
C GLY A 44 -24.20 2.38 -13.85
N MET A 45 -23.32 2.01 -12.91
CA MET A 45 -23.38 2.47 -11.51
C MET A 45 -23.68 3.98 -11.43
N PRO A 46 -24.62 4.42 -10.58
CA PRO A 46 -24.91 5.83 -10.39
C PRO A 46 -23.65 6.62 -9.96
N PRO A 47 -23.37 7.81 -10.54
CA PRO A 47 -22.19 8.60 -10.18
C PRO A 47 -22.07 8.93 -8.68
N GLN A 48 -23.19 9.21 -8.01
CA GLN A 48 -23.20 9.45 -6.56
C GLN A 48 -22.75 8.20 -5.78
N GLU A 49 -23.20 7.02 -6.20
CA GLU A 49 -22.85 5.76 -5.54
C GLU A 49 -21.36 5.43 -5.70
N ALA A 50 -20.79 5.71 -6.88
CA ALA A 50 -19.36 5.58 -7.13
C ALA A 50 -18.56 6.53 -6.21
N LEU A 51 -18.98 7.80 -6.12
CA LEU A 51 -18.33 8.79 -5.26
C LEU A 51 -18.42 8.40 -3.78
N ASP A 52 -19.61 8.03 -3.29
CA ASP A 52 -19.82 7.63 -1.90
C ASP A 52 -18.99 6.40 -1.53
N THR A 53 -18.85 5.45 -2.45
CA THR A 53 -18.06 4.24 -2.22
C THR A 53 -16.56 4.56 -2.15
N ILE A 54 -16.04 5.39 -3.05
CA ILE A 54 -14.65 5.87 -3.00
C ILE A 54 -14.42 6.69 -1.74
N GLN A 55 -15.35 7.56 -1.34
CA GLN A 55 -15.25 8.32 -0.10
C GLN A 55 -15.21 7.41 1.14
N ARG A 56 -16.04 6.35 1.17
CA ARG A 56 -16.04 5.37 2.26
C ARG A 56 -14.72 4.61 2.34
N LEU A 57 -14.18 4.17 1.20
CA LEU A 57 -12.85 3.56 1.11
C LEU A 57 -11.77 4.55 1.55
N SER A 58 -11.88 5.83 1.17
CA SER A 58 -10.92 6.87 1.54
C SER A 58 -10.90 7.21 3.03
N THR A 59 -12.05 7.12 3.68
CA THR A 59 -12.23 7.54 5.09
C THR A 59 -12.06 6.39 6.08
N ASN A 60 -12.38 5.16 5.66
CA ASN A 60 -12.42 4.00 6.56
C ASN A 60 -11.58 2.82 6.06
N GLY A 61 -11.13 2.84 4.81
CA GLY A 61 -10.41 1.76 4.16
C GLY A 61 -8.92 1.80 4.51
N PRO A 62 -8.35 0.70 5.02
CA PRO A 62 -6.92 0.57 5.28
C PRO A 62 -6.04 0.91 4.06
N LEU A 63 -6.49 0.65 2.84
CA LEU A 63 -5.80 1.05 1.60
C LEU A 63 -5.54 2.56 1.51
N TRP A 64 -6.56 3.39 1.73
CA TRP A 64 -6.38 4.85 1.67
C TRP A 64 -5.72 5.41 2.93
N HIS A 65 -5.89 4.77 4.08
CA HIS A 65 -5.05 5.07 5.24
C HIS A 65 -3.57 4.76 4.99
N LEU A 66 -3.23 3.82 4.10
CA LEU A 66 -1.86 3.56 3.68
C LEU A 66 -1.32 4.57 2.66
N ARG A 67 -2.16 5.28 1.89
CA ARG A 67 -1.72 6.48 1.13
C ARG A 67 -0.99 7.48 2.02
N ILE A 68 -1.42 7.59 3.29
CA ILE A 68 -0.80 8.46 4.30
C ILE A 68 0.53 7.88 4.83
N ASN A 69 0.79 6.58 4.66
CA ASN A 69 1.92 5.85 5.25
C ASN A 69 3.00 5.41 4.26
N CYS A 70 2.64 4.99 3.03
CA CYS A 70 3.57 4.51 2.00
C CYS A 70 4.37 5.66 1.36
N MET A 71 3.80 6.88 1.31
CA MET A 71 4.30 8.00 0.50
C MET A 71 5.04 9.14 1.21
N ARG A 72 5.41 8.95 2.48
CA ARG A 72 5.90 10.00 3.39
C ARG A 72 4.85 11.04 3.75
N TYR A 73 4.61 11.14 5.06
CA TYR A 73 4.78 12.36 5.85
C TYR A 73 4.57 13.71 5.12
N CYS A 74 3.32 14.04 4.80
CA CYS A 74 2.93 15.45 4.73
C CYS A 74 2.85 16.01 6.15
N ARG A 75 3.64 17.08 6.37
CA ARG A 75 3.67 17.91 7.57
C ARG A 75 2.26 18.17 8.13
N PHE A 76 2.11 17.88 9.43
CA PHE A 76 0.99 18.32 10.28
C PHE A 76 -0.34 17.58 10.03
N VAL A 77 -0.53 16.44 10.70
CA VAL A 77 -1.73 16.00 11.46
C VAL A 77 -1.58 14.51 11.80
N HIS A 78 -1.70 14.22 13.10
CA HIS A 78 -1.83 12.94 13.79
C HIS A 78 -0.70 11.88 13.70
N SER A 79 -0.01 11.78 14.82
CA SER A 79 0.80 10.68 15.31
C SER A 79 -0.05 9.44 15.58
N HIS A 80 0.12 8.37 14.78
CA HIS A 80 0.14 7.00 15.32
C HIS A 80 0.68 5.90 14.38
N HIS A 81 1.03 6.11 13.11
CA HIS A 81 1.75 5.08 12.33
C HIS A 81 2.84 5.68 11.45
N ARG A 82 4.11 5.40 11.80
CA ARG A 82 5.33 5.79 11.06
C ARG A 82 6.25 4.57 11.00
N GLY A 83 6.06 3.69 10.01
CA GLY A 83 6.74 2.38 10.01
C GLY A 83 7.72 2.15 8.86
N GLU A 84 7.23 2.24 7.62
CA GLU A 84 7.86 1.50 6.53
C GLU A 84 8.99 2.27 5.84
N THR A 85 8.70 3.44 5.28
CA THR A 85 9.67 4.20 4.45
C THR A 85 10.81 4.83 5.26
N GLN A 86 10.55 5.25 6.51
CA GLN A 86 11.56 5.92 7.34
C GLN A 86 12.46 4.96 8.13
N TRP A 87 11.96 3.76 8.46
CA TRP A 87 12.64 2.86 9.40
C TRP A 87 12.80 1.44 8.83
N MET A 88 11.77 0.86 8.22
CA MET A 88 11.82 -0.50 7.66
C MET A 88 12.77 -0.59 6.46
N PHE A 89 12.61 0.26 5.44
CA PHE A 89 13.44 0.23 4.24
C PHE A 89 14.94 0.42 4.51
N PRO A 90 15.36 1.41 5.33
CA PRO A 90 16.75 1.49 5.78
C PRO A 90 17.20 0.25 6.57
N ALA A 91 16.35 -0.33 7.42
CA ALA A 91 16.68 -1.53 8.18
C ALA A 91 16.82 -2.78 7.30
N LEU A 92 16.00 -2.93 6.25
CA LEU A 92 16.13 -3.97 5.24
C LEU A 92 17.49 -3.86 4.55
N LYS A 93 17.87 -2.67 4.06
CA LYS A 93 19.18 -2.43 3.45
C LYS A 93 20.36 -2.71 4.41
N ARG A 94 20.22 -2.39 5.71
CA ARG A 94 21.23 -2.71 6.72
C ARG A 94 21.33 -4.21 7.04
N THR A 95 20.20 -4.90 7.12
CA THR A 95 20.14 -6.32 7.47
C THR A 95 20.56 -7.19 6.30
N ASN A 96 20.16 -6.83 5.09
CA ASN A 96 20.45 -7.52 3.84
C ASN A 96 20.75 -6.49 2.74
N PRO A 97 22.03 -6.10 2.54
CA PRO A 97 22.41 -5.12 1.52
C PRO A 97 22.01 -5.49 0.09
N ALA A 98 21.81 -6.78 -0.21
CA ALA A 98 21.35 -7.24 -1.51
C ALA A 98 19.90 -6.81 -1.82
N LEU A 99 19.12 -6.39 -0.82
CA LEU A 99 17.78 -5.83 -1.02
C LEU A 99 17.78 -4.37 -1.47
N ALA A 100 18.93 -3.72 -1.65
CA ALA A 100 18.98 -2.34 -2.13
C ALA A 100 18.11 -2.08 -3.39
N PRO A 101 18.25 -2.83 -4.50
CA PRO A 101 17.41 -2.66 -5.68
C PRO A 101 15.93 -3.01 -5.44
N VAL A 102 15.63 -3.99 -4.57
CA VAL A 102 14.25 -4.34 -4.19
C VAL A 102 13.59 -3.14 -3.51
N VAL A 103 14.26 -2.54 -2.54
CA VAL A 103 13.75 -1.38 -1.82
C VAL A 103 13.59 -0.17 -2.74
N ASP A 104 14.49 0.04 -3.70
CA ASP A 104 14.35 1.14 -4.66
C ASP A 104 13.12 0.94 -5.56
N LYS A 105 12.85 -0.30 -6.00
CA LYS A 105 11.60 -0.62 -6.71
C LYS A 105 10.37 -0.40 -5.83
N LEU A 106 10.37 -0.88 -4.59
CA LEU A 106 9.23 -0.72 -3.68
C LEU A 106 8.88 0.77 -3.45
N ASN A 107 9.88 1.65 -3.33
CA ASN A 107 9.62 3.09 -3.26
C ASN A 107 8.98 3.63 -4.54
N ALA A 108 9.47 3.22 -5.71
CA ALA A 108 8.89 3.64 -6.99
C ALA A 108 7.46 3.12 -7.18
N ASP A 109 7.17 1.91 -6.70
CA ASP A 109 5.80 1.37 -6.69
C ASP A 109 4.89 2.18 -5.76
N HIS A 110 5.36 2.59 -4.58
CA HIS A 110 4.60 3.48 -3.69
C HIS A 110 4.26 4.80 -4.38
N ASP A 111 5.24 5.45 -5.03
CA ASP A 111 5.05 6.70 -5.77
C ASP A 111 3.94 6.54 -6.83
N ARG A 112 4.00 5.45 -7.60
CA ARG A 112 2.99 5.12 -8.61
C ARG A 112 1.60 4.90 -8.01
N VAL A 113 1.49 4.15 -6.92
CA VAL A 113 0.21 3.88 -6.25
C VAL A 113 -0.41 5.17 -5.73
N SER A 114 0.41 6.10 -5.23
CA SER A 114 -0.06 7.44 -4.84
C SER A 114 -0.72 8.18 -5.98
N ASP A 115 -0.04 8.26 -7.13
CA ASP A 115 -0.55 8.94 -8.31
C ASP A 115 -1.84 8.29 -8.83
N GLN A 116 -1.95 6.96 -8.71
CA GLN A 116 -3.15 6.22 -9.08
C GLN A 116 -4.34 6.51 -8.14
N LEU A 117 -4.09 6.66 -6.84
CA LEU A 117 -5.12 7.02 -5.88
C LEU A 117 -5.63 8.46 -6.12
N ASP A 118 -4.73 9.40 -6.44
CA ASP A 118 -5.08 10.76 -6.88
C ASP A 118 -5.96 10.72 -8.13
N GLU A 119 -5.60 9.89 -9.11
CA GLU A 119 -6.37 9.75 -10.35
C GLU A 119 -7.74 9.11 -10.12
N VAL A 120 -7.87 8.12 -9.24
CA VAL A 120 -9.18 7.54 -8.87
C VAL A 120 -10.10 8.60 -8.27
N GLU A 121 -9.58 9.41 -7.34
CA GLU A 121 -10.33 10.52 -6.75
C GLU A 121 -10.76 11.52 -7.83
N ALA A 122 -9.82 11.96 -8.68
CA ALA A 122 -10.10 12.93 -9.75
C ALA A 122 -11.10 12.41 -10.80
N ALA A 123 -11.03 11.12 -11.14
CA ALA A 123 -11.92 10.48 -12.09
C ALA A 123 -13.33 10.30 -11.52
N ALA A 124 -13.46 9.94 -10.24
CA ALA A 124 -14.74 9.86 -9.54
C ALA A 124 -15.45 11.23 -9.51
N ASP A 125 -14.68 12.26 -9.18
CA ASP A 125 -15.12 13.65 -9.20
C ASP A 125 -15.60 14.11 -10.58
N ALA A 126 -14.86 13.73 -11.63
CA ALA A 126 -15.24 14.03 -13.01
C ALA A 126 -16.54 13.32 -13.42
N LEU A 127 -16.69 12.05 -13.04
CA LEU A 127 -17.91 11.28 -13.27
C LEU A 127 -19.10 11.89 -12.54
N PHE A 128 -18.92 12.32 -11.30
CA PHE A 128 -19.96 12.99 -10.52
C PHE A 128 -20.42 14.30 -11.17
N ARG A 129 -19.48 15.11 -11.68
CA ARG A 129 -19.80 16.36 -12.39
C ARG A 129 -20.44 16.14 -13.76
N GLY A 130 -20.22 14.98 -14.38
CA GLY A 130 -20.75 14.68 -15.70
C GLY A 130 -20.76 13.19 -15.99
N ASP A 131 -21.95 12.62 -16.10
CA ASP A 131 -22.16 11.21 -16.43
C ASP A 131 -22.01 10.96 -17.94
N THR A 132 -20.76 10.84 -18.39
CA THR A 132 -20.43 10.55 -19.79
C THR A 132 -19.72 9.21 -19.91
N THR A 133 -19.84 8.55 -21.06
CA THR A 133 -19.11 7.30 -21.35
C THR A 133 -17.60 7.46 -21.10
N ALA A 134 -17.02 8.59 -21.52
CA ALA A 134 -15.60 8.88 -21.31
C ALA A 134 -15.23 8.97 -19.82
N ASN A 135 -16.05 9.61 -18.99
CA ASN A 135 -15.80 9.70 -17.55
C ASN A 135 -15.95 8.35 -16.84
N ARG A 136 -16.91 7.52 -17.26
CA ARG A 136 -17.07 6.15 -16.78
C ARG A 136 -15.86 5.29 -17.14
N GLU A 137 -15.42 5.34 -18.39
CA GLU A 137 -14.24 4.63 -18.86
C GLU A 137 -12.98 5.06 -18.10
N ARG A 138 -12.80 6.37 -17.89
CA ARG A 138 -11.67 6.92 -17.12
C ARG A 138 -11.63 6.35 -15.70
N LEU A 139 -12.74 6.41 -14.96
CA LEU A 139 -12.79 5.87 -13.60
C LEU A 139 -12.55 4.36 -13.57
N ALA A 140 -13.19 3.62 -14.48
CA ALA A 140 -13.02 2.17 -14.56
C ALA A 140 -11.56 1.77 -14.88
N VAL A 141 -10.87 2.52 -15.75
CA VAL A 141 -9.44 2.32 -16.05
C VAL A 141 -8.56 2.65 -14.84
N ALA A 142 -8.83 3.76 -14.14
CA ALA A 142 -8.08 4.15 -12.95
C ALA A 142 -8.18 3.08 -11.85
N LEU A 143 -9.39 2.59 -11.56
CA LEU A 143 -9.63 1.53 -10.57
C LEU A 143 -8.93 0.21 -10.95
N ARG A 144 -9.02 -0.23 -12.21
CA ARG A 144 -8.30 -1.42 -12.68
C ARG A 144 -6.79 -1.29 -12.57
N SER A 145 -6.26 -0.12 -12.90
CA SER A 145 -4.81 0.13 -12.85
C SER A 145 -4.31 0.09 -11.41
N LEU A 146 -5.02 0.76 -10.48
CA LEU A 146 -4.73 0.71 -9.05
C LEU A 146 -4.75 -0.73 -8.52
N ALA A 147 -5.81 -1.50 -8.81
CA ALA A 147 -5.93 -2.87 -8.34
C ALA A 147 -4.81 -3.77 -8.88
N THR A 148 -4.51 -3.66 -10.18
CA THR A 148 -3.46 -4.46 -10.82
C THR A 148 -2.09 -4.18 -10.22
N ASP A 149 -1.71 -2.90 -10.16
CA ASP A 149 -0.36 -2.51 -9.74
C ASP A 149 -0.17 -2.73 -8.23
N LEU A 150 -1.19 -2.47 -7.42
CA LEU A 150 -1.07 -2.65 -5.97
C LEU A 150 -1.06 -4.13 -5.57
N LEU A 151 -1.85 -4.99 -6.22
CA LEU A 151 -1.75 -6.44 -5.96
C LEU A 151 -0.35 -6.97 -6.28
N ALA A 152 0.20 -6.57 -7.44
CA ALA A 152 1.54 -6.95 -7.85
C ALA A 152 2.62 -6.41 -6.89
N HIS A 153 2.44 -5.19 -6.38
CA HIS A 153 3.31 -4.60 -5.38
C HIS A 153 3.32 -5.42 -4.07
N LEU A 154 2.14 -5.75 -3.53
CA LEU A 154 2.03 -6.53 -2.29
C LEU A 154 2.66 -7.91 -2.43
N GLU A 155 2.40 -8.62 -3.54
CA GLU A 155 3.02 -9.93 -3.81
C GLU A 155 4.55 -9.82 -3.88
N TYR A 156 5.04 -8.81 -4.61
CA TYR A 156 6.48 -8.59 -4.74
C TYR A 156 7.13 -8.25 -3.40
N GLU A 157 6.53 -7.39 -2.57
CA GLU A 157 7.09 -7.09 -1.26
C GLU A 157 7.19 -8.36 -0.40
N GLU A 158 6.09 -9.12 -0.29
CA GLU A 158 6.06 -10.35 0.51
C GLU A 158 7.11 -11.37 0.08
N GLU A 159 7.27 -11.57 -1.23
CA GLU A 159 8.26 -12.49 -1.77
C GLU A 159 9.69 -12.06 -1.41
N GLN A 160 9.96 -10.75 -1.49
CA GLN A 160 11.33 -10.25 -1.47
C GLN A 160 11.83 -9.91 -0.06
N VAL A 161 10.96 -9.43 0.84
CA VAL A 161 11.40 -8.86 2.13
C VAL A 161 11.15 -9.79 3.32
N PHE A 162 10.18 -10.71 3.25
CA PHE A 162 9.74 -11.49 4.41
C PHE A 162 10.85 -12.36 4.99
N ASP A 163 11.68 -12.98 4.15
CA ASP A 163 12.82 -13.78 4.62
C ASP A 163 13.81 -12.96 5.45
N THR A 164 14.00 -11.68 5.10
CA THR A 164 14.86 -10.79 5.90
C THR A 164 14.17 -10.36 7.19
N ILE A 165 12.86 -10.04 7.15
CA ILE A 165 12.06 -9.67 8.33
C ILE A 165 12.02 -10.82 9.35
N ARG A 166 11.94 -12.08 8.91
CA ARG A 166 12.00 -13.25 9.81
C ARG A 166 13.22 -13.27 10.72
N THR A 167 14.31 -12.61 10.32
CA THR A 167 15.54 -12.53 11.11
C THR A 167 15.56 -11.40 12.15
N TRP A 168 14.51 -10.57 12.19
CA TRP A 168 14.38 -9.46 13.13
C TRP A 168 13.74 -9.90 14.44
N THR A 169 14.00 -9.17 15.52
CA THR A 169 13.44 -9.43 16.86
C THR A 169 12.39 -8.41 17.28
N HIS A 170 12.29 -7.29 16.58
CA HIS A 170 11.29 -6.23 16.77
C HIS A 170 11.24 -5.37 15.49
N TRP A 171 10.20 -4.55 15.34
CA TRP A 171 10.20 -3.54 14.29
C TRP A 171 11.32 -2.51 14.49
N PRO A 172 11.94 -1.98 13.42
CA PRO A 172 13.06 -1.03 13.54
C PRO A 172 12.72 0.30 14.23
N TYR A 173 11.42 0.67 14.28
CA TYR A 173 10.98 1.87 15.00
C TYR A 173 10.93 1.67 16.53
N MET A 174 10.91 0.42 17.02
CA MET A 174 10.84 0.08 18.44
C MET A 174 12.22 0.02 19.14
N SER A 175 13.33 0.04 18.38
CA SER A 175 14.71 0.07 18.91
C SER A 175 15.25 1.47 19.20
N GLN A 176 14.39 2.48 19.29
CA GLN A 176 14.84 3.78 19.77
C GLN A 176 15.02 3.69 21.29
N ASP A 177 16.25 3.43 21.73
CA ASP A 177 16.73 4.08 22.93
C ASP A 177 16.58 5.59 22.70
N LEU A 178 15.48 6.14 23.20
CA LEU A 178 15.26 7.56 23.35
C LEU A 178 16.28 8.07 24.38
N THR A 179 17.54 8.17 23.97
CA THR A 179 18.51 8.96 24.72
C THR A 179 18.40 10.38 24.16
N PRO A 180 18.15 11.39 25.02
CA PRO A 180 17.86 12.76 24.61
C PRO A 180 19.02 13.43 23.86
#